data_AF-A0A8S1IWV3-F1
#
_entry.id   AF-A0A8S1IWV3-F1
#
_cell.length_a   1.000
_cell.length_b   1.000
_cell.length_c   1.000
_cell.angle_alpha   90.00
_cell.angle_beta   90.00
_cell.angle_gamma   90.00
#
_symmetry.space_group_name_H-M   'P 1'
#
loop_
_entity.id
_entity.type
_entity.pdbx_description
1 polymer ?
#
loop_
_entity_poly.entity_id
_entity_poly.type
_entity_poly.pdbx_seq_one_letter_code
_entity_poly.pdbx_strand_id
1 'polypeptide(L)'
;MSAAQRLQEVEARLAELSRSKEDLKAQIVHVVSPQPDVEETIAADSGIDPHEVAAGLAAAVDAKLHVKSLKELQEPMRELERAARTVVRSAAEGAEAYWQAVGNACSCYRTVGPLCSAVESTPAAVEHTVLQDLSQQLLSRAKVSLASIDKACREHLERRLSECGWPPPLAAPKGSVLGTEKGTSFWERLEKQGGGLLDGLLLSLAALTMVQVAVEERTGEPAGECLWFMDVMAAKLEERLRAHFASNRKTSDINQPEWLFATALKLIREHADGMAFFEGRLQTQPVDYTLAFQRRIQAAVKGLLRSSHLPALLSLGSRDLWRDWAVAAAQFDRDVAEAPFLVREVGVAYSGDVQYSCLNVFCERQEWMVAWCDAESHALVAEVEELMAAPDAWEPPKAQDWEEDEPEAASRGGTASGHELWPPRCAQGVWSLVESVVQRVEGLGIEHRAHYLRNVAGPGLQEVLRKLGAIVKQAEAYKQLTAPNWAAKVCGCACAAHYFEHHLQELVYNSSLLEVGGAQAVFGKEMSTLVGLRREQCMKLAKAVAMEFGHTSSSYRCWSLADLSLLGLASRRSVFLQQR
;
A
#
# COMPACT_ATOMS: atom_id res chain seq x y z
N MET A 1 34.37 -1.39 39.30
CA MET A 1 33.37 -0.80 40.21
C MET A 1 31.99 -1.27 39.80
N SER A 2 31.15 -1.64 40.77
CA SER A 2 29.73 -1.90 40.52
C SER A 2 28.98 -0.59 40.20
N ALA A 3 27.84 -0.68 39.52
CA ALA A 3 26.98 0.49 39.27
C ALA A 3 26.58 1.23 40.55
N ALA A 4 26.38 0.48 41.65
CA ALA A 4 26.10 1.06 42.97
C ALA A 4 27.27 1.89 43.51
N GLN A 5 28.52 1.43 43.32
CA GLN A 5 29.71 2.18 43.73
C GLN A 5 29.88 3.48 42.92
N ARG A 6 29.65 3.44 41.61
CA ARG A 6 29.70 4.64 40.75
C ARG A 6 28.64 5.66 41.15
N LEU A 7 27.43 5.19 41.45
CA LEU A 7 26.33 6.06 41.90
C LEU A 7 26.66 6.71 43.26
N GLN A 8 27.21 5.95 44.21
CA GLN A 8 27.67 6.50 45.50
C GLN A 8 28.78 7.56 45.32
N GLU A 9 29.70 7.37 44.39
CA GLU A 9 30.74 8.35 44.08
C GLU A 9 30.15 9.65 43.52
N VAL A 10 29.20 9.55 42.59
CA VAL A 10 28.52 10.73 42.03
C VAL A 10 27.69 11.44 43.10
N GLU A 11 27.04 10.71 44.00
CA GLU A 11 26.34 11.31 45.14
C GLU A 11 27.27 12.05 46.10
N ALA A 12 28.43 11.48 46.40
CA ALA A 12 29.43 12.13 47.23
C ALA A 12 29.87 13.45 46.60
N ARG A 13 30.14 13.45 45.28
CA ARG A 13 30.47 14.67 44.51
C ARG A 13 29.31 15.67 44.47
N LEU A 14 28.07 15.22 44.28
CA LEU A 14 26.90 16.12 44.31
C LEU A 14 26.67 16.73 45.69
N ALA A 15 26.91 15.97 46.76
CA ALA A 15 26.85 16.47 48.12
C ALA A 15 27.95 17.50 48.40
N GLU A 16 29.17 17.27 47.89
CA GLU A 16 30.29 18.21 47.95
C GLU A 16 29.99 19.50 47.18
N LEU A 17 29.52 19.40 45.93
CA LEU A 17 29.10 20.55 45.13
C LEU A 17 27.92 21.31 45.77
N SER A 18 26.98 20.62 46.40
CA SER A 18 25.87 21.25 47.12
C SER A 18 26.35 22.03 48.34
N ARG A 19 27.33 21.51 49.09
CA ARG A 19 27.97 22.25 50.20
C ARG A 19 28.72 23.45 49.66
N SER A 20 29.56 23.26 48.63
CA SER A 20 30.29 24.36 47.99
C SER A 20 29.35 25.46 47.46
N LYS A 21 28.17 25.10 46.96
CA LYS A 21 27.12 26.05 46.55
C LYS A 21 26.58 26.85 47.75
N GLU A 22 26.23 26.20 48.85
CA GLU A 22 25.72 26.90 50.04
C GLU A 22 26.81 27.77 50.68
N ASP A 23 28.08 27.33 50.64
CA ASP A 23 29.23 28.13 51.05
C ASP A 23 29.43 29.35 50.14
N LEU A 24 29.34 29.19 48.82
CA LEU A 24 29.40 30.31 47.86
C LEU A 24 28.21 31.27 48.01
N LYS A 25 27.00 30.77 48.24
CA LYS A 25 25.85 31.62 48.55
C LYS A 25 26.06 32.40 49.84
N ALA A 26 26.59 31.76 50.88
CA ALA A 26 26.90 32.42 52.14
C ALA A 26 27.98 33.49 51.93
N GLN A 27 28.99 33.23 51.11
CA GLN A 27 30.01 34.22 50.73
C GLN A 27 29.42 35.39 49.92
N ILE A 28 28.54 35.12 48.95
CA ILE A 28 27.85 36.15 48.16
C ILE A 28 26.96 37.01 49.07
N VAL A 29 26.19 36.42 49.98
CA VAL A 29 25.37 37.16 50.95
C VAL A 29 26.25 38.03 51.87
N HIS A 30 27.47 37.58 52.16
CA HIS A 30 28.43 38.33 52.98
C HIS A 30 29.11 39.47 52.20
N VAL A 31 29.25 39.34 50.87
CA VAL A 31 29.82 40.35 49.97
C VAL A 31 28.75 41.37 49.52
N VAL A 32 27.50 40.93 49.32
CA VAL A 32 26.34 41.73 48.89
C VAL A 32 25.59 42.28 50.12
N SER A 33 26.33 42.68 51.15
CA SER A 33 25.75 43.52 52.21
C SER A 33 25.37 44.87 51.59
N PRO A 34 24.14 45.38 51.79
CA PRO A 34 23.56 46.41 50.94
C PRO A 34 24.25 47.75 51.15
N GLN A 35 25.16 48.11 50.23
CA GLN A 35 25.44 49.51 49.94
C GLN A 35 24.73 49.88 48.62
N PRO A 36 23.81 50.86 48.64
CA PRO A 36 22.86 51.09 47.55
C PRO A 36 23.45 51.69 46.25
N ASP A 37 24.78 51.77 46.10
CA ASP A 37 25.45 52.38 44.94
C ASP A 37 26.44 51.45 44.22
N VAL A 38 26.44 50.13 44.49
CA VAL A 38 27.48 49.20 43.99
C VAL A 38 26.95 47.97 43.23
N GLU A 39 25.68 47.98 42.81
CA GLU A 39 25.13 46.86 42.01
C GLU A 39 25.72 46.79 40.59
N GLU A 40 26.23 47.91 40.05
CA GLU A 40 26.83 47.94 38.70
C GLU A 40 28.35 47.64 38.70
N THR A 41 29.04 47.81 39.84
CA THR A 41 30.51 47.68 39.92
C THR A 41 31.00 46.31 40.42
N ILE A 42 30.21 45.59 41.22
CA ILE A 42 30.62 44.26 41.76
C ILE A 42 30.52 43.15 40.70
N ALA A 43 29.61 43.29 39.73
CA ALA A 43 29.56 42.40 38.57
C ALA A 43 30.81 42.54 37.67
N ALA A 44 31.47 43.71 37.67
CA ALA A 44 32.66 43.96 36.86
C ALA A 44 33.97 43.46 37.51
N ASP A 45 34.05 43.42 38.85
CA ASP A 45 35.32 43.16 39.57
C ASP A 45 35.49 41.69 40.01
N SER A 46 34.41 40.90 40.04
CA SER A 46 34.46 39.48 40.40
C SER A 46 34.91 38.56 39.26
N GLY A 47 34.87 39.03 38.00
CA GLY A 47 35.30 38.27 36.82
C GLY A 47 34.49 37.00 36.53
N ILE A 48 33.42 36.74 37.29
CA ILE A 48 32.56 35.56 37.14
C ILE A 48 31.28 36.00 36.44
N ASP A 49 31.03 35.44 35.26
CA ASP A 49 29.80 35.69 34.51
C ASP A 49 28.59 35.11 35.28
N PRO A 50 27.61 35.92 35.72
CA PRO A 50 26.40 35.45 36.38
C PRO A 50 25.63 34.41 35.55
N HIS A 51 25.74 34.46 34.21
CA HIS A 51 25.15 33.47 33.32
C HIS A 51 25.84 32.10 33.43
N GLU A 52 27.16 32.05 33.64
CA GLU A 52 27.90 30.80 33.88
C GLU A 52 27.51 30.15 35.21
N VAL A 53 27.35 30.95 36.27
CA VAL A 53 26.90 30.45 37.59
C VAL A 53 25.46 29.94 37.53
N ALA A 54 24.57 30.67 36.86
CA ALA A 54 23.19 30.24 36.65
C ALA A 54 23.11 28.96 35.82
N ALA A 55 23.93 28.83 34.77
CA ALA A 55 24.04 27.62 33.95
C ALA A 55 24.58 26.43 34.74
N GLY A 56 25.65 26.63 35.53
CA GLY A 56 26.22 25.60 36.40
C GLY A 56 25.23 25.14 37.48
N LEU A 57 24.41 26.06 37.99
CA LEU A 57 23.36 25.73 38.96
C LEU A 57 22.23 24.91 38.35
N ALA A 58 21.78 25.30 37.15
CA ALA A 58 20.78 24.55 36.40
C ALA A 58 21.30 23.13 36.09
N ALA A 59 22.53 23.01 35.60
CA ALA A 59 23.17 21.72 35.34
C ALA A 59 23.28 20.83 36.60
N ALA A 60 23.59 21.41 37.76
CA ALA A 60 23.65 20.67 39.03
C ALA A 60 22.25 20.20 39.49
N VAL A 61 21.20 21.01 39.27
CA VAL A 61 19.81 20.63 39.55
C VAL A 61 19.39 19.48 38.63
N ASP A 62 19.69 19.58 37.34
CA ASP A 62 19.41 18.53 36.36
C ASP A 62 20.16 17.23 36.67
N ALA A 63 21.44 17.32 37.04
CA ALA A 63 22.24 16.16 37.46
C ALA A 63 21.67 15.50 38.72
N LYS A 64 21.20 16.29 39.69
CA LYS A 64 20.55 15.77 40.91
C LYS A 64 19.23 15.07 40.59
N LEU A 65 18.41 15.63 39.70
CA LEU A 65 17.19 15.00 39.22
C LEU A 65 17.51 13.70 38.47
N HIS A 66 18.52 13.71 37.61
CA HIS A 66 18.96 12.53 36.87
C HIS A 66 19.43 11.40 37.82
N VAL A 67 20.24 11.72 38.83
CA VAL A 67 20.67 10.75 39.87
C VAL A 67 19.48 10.18 40.64
N LYS A 68 18.49 11.01 40.97
CA LYS A 68 17.26 10.55 41.62
C LYS A 68 16.51 9.55 40.72
N SER A 69 16.32 9.87 39.44
CA SER A 69 15.68 8.97 38.48
C SER A 69 16.45 7.65 38.31
N LEU A 70 17.78 7.71 38.26
CA LEU A 70 18.62 6.50 38.18
C LEU A 70 18.50 5.62 39.44
N LYS A 71 18.40 6.22 40.64
CA LYS A 71 18.17 5.48 41.89
C LYS A 71 16.82 4.78 41.88
N GLU A 72 15.77 5.52 41.52
CA GLU A 72 14.40 5.00 41.47
C GLU A 72 14.28 3.87 40.45
N LEU A 73 15.07 3.90 39.38
CA LEU A 73 15.11 2.83 38.37
C LEU A 73 15.85 1.56 38.82
N GLN A 74 16.81 1.63 39.74
CA GLN A 74 17.70 0.50 40.04
C GLN A 74 16.99 -0.74 40.59
N GLU A 75 16.09 -0.59 41.56
CA GLU A 75 15.42 -1.74 42.17
C GLU A 75 14.35 -2.36 41.27
N PRO A 76 13.44 -1.58 40.63
CA PRO A 76 12.52 -2.10 39.63
C PRO A 76 13.24 -2.83 38.49
N MET A 77 14.43 -2.36 38.08
CA MET A 77 15.23 -3.04 37.07
C MET A 77 15.76 -4.40 37.55
N ARG A 78 16.20 -4.52 38.81
CA ARG A 78 16.61 -5.82 39.37
C ARG A 78 15.44 -6.79 39.46
N GLU A 79 14.26 -6.28 39.81
CA GLU A 79 13.01 -7.06 39.82
C GLU A 79 12.65 -7.55 38.42
N LEU A 80 12.71 -6.69 37.41
CA LEU A 80 12.49 -7.06 36.01
C LEU A 80 13.48 -8.15 35.56
N GLU A 81 14.76 -8.06 35.90
CA GLU A 81 15.75 -9.11 35.56
C GLU A 81 15.46 -10.44 36.28
N ARG A 82 15.02 -10.37 37.54
CA ARG A 82 14.59 -11.57 38.30
C ARG A 82 13.33 -12.18 37.67
N ALA A 83 12.36 -11.36 37.27
CA ALA A 83 11.15 -11.80 36.60
C ALA A 83 11.46 -12.42 35.22
N ALA A 84 12.31 -11.77 34.40
CA ALA A 84 12.75 -12.29 33.11
C ALA A 84 13.42 -13.68 33.23
N ARG A 85 14.33 -13.86 34.20
CA ARG A 85 14.93 -15.17 34.50
C ARG A 85 13.90 -16.20 34.97
N THR A 86 12.82 -15.76 35.60
CA THR A 86 11.75 -16.65 36.05
C THR A 86 10.89 -17.11 34.88
N VAL A 87 10.55 -16.22 33.93
CA VAL A 87 9.86 -16.58 32.67
C VAL A 87 10.65 -17.65 31.89
N VAL A 88 11.97 -17.49 31.76
CA VAL A 88 12.82 -18.45 31.04
C VAL A 88 12.79 -19.83 31.72
N ARG A 89 12.79 -19.89 33.06
CA ARG A 89 12.76 -21.15 33.81
C ARG A 89 11.38 -21.81 33.79
N SER A 90 10.32 -21.02 33.99
CA SER A 90 8.94 -21.52 34.06
C SER A 90 8.43 -22.06 32.73
N ALA A 91 9.10 -21.74 31.61
CA ALA A 91 8.78 -22.29 30.30
C ALA A 91 8.77 -23.84 30.26
N ALA A 92 9.47 -24.50 31.20
CA ALA A 92 9.49 -25.96 31.36
C ALA A 92 8.54 -26.49 32.45
N GLU A 93 8.00 -25.63 33.33
CA GLU A 93 7.29 -26.02 34.56
C GLU A 93 5.77 -26.17 34.37
N GLY A 94 5.21 -25.70 33.25
CA GLY A 94 3.79 -25.79 32.90
C GLY A 94 3.19 -24.47 32.42
N ALA A 95 2.02 -24.51 31.78
CA ALA A 95 1.41 -23.32 31.15
C ALA A 95 0.96 -22.26 32.18
N GLU A 96 0.43 -22.68 33.34
CA GLU A 96 -0.05 -21.75 34.37
C GLU A 96 1.10 -21.03 35.09
N ALA A 97 2.13 -21.77 35.52
CA ALA A 97 3.34 -21.18 36.11
C ALA A 97 4.04 -20.24 35.12
N TYR A 98 4.05 -20.61 33.83
CA TYR A 98 4.56 -19.78 32.76
C TYR A 98 3.77 -18.47 32.61
N TRP A 99 2.45 -18.57 32.52
CA TRP A 99 1.54 -17.42 32.44
C TRP A 99 1.73 -16.45 33.60
N GLN A 100 1.77 -16.95 34.84
CA GLN A 100 1.99 -16.14 36.04
C GLN A 100 3.36 -15.45 36.02
N ALA A 101 4.41 -16.15 35.58
CA ALA A 101 5.74 -15.57 35.44
C ALA A 101 5.76 -14.43 34.41
N VAL A 102 5.08 -14.59 33.27
CA VAL A 102 4.98 -13.54 32.25
C VAL A 102 4.16 -12.36 32.77
N GLY A 103 3.01 -12.60 33.42
CA GLY A 103 2.20 -11.54 34.04
C GLY A 103 3.00 -10.70 35.04
N ASN A 104 3.80 -11.36 35.90
CA ASN A 104 4.70 -10.69 36.83
C ASN A 104 5.78 -9.88 36.10
N ALA A 105 6.39 -10.44 35.06
CA ALA A 105 7.41 -9.73 34.28
C ALA A 105 6.84 -8.51 33.54
N CYS A 106 5.64 -8.61 32.95
CA CYS A 106 4.94 -7.48 32.34
C CYS A 106 4.58 -6.40 33.36
N SER A 107 4.14 -6.80 34.57
CA SER A 107 3.89 -5.85 35.67
C SER A 107 5.17 -5.11 36.05
N CYS A 108 6.29 -5.80 36.23
CA CYS A 108 7.59 -5.17 36.49
C CYS A 108 7.99 -4.24 35.34
N TYR A 109 7.76 -4.64 34.08
CA TYR A 109 8.09 -3.83 32.92
C TYR A 109 7.26 -2.54 32.85
N ARG A 110 5.96 -2.59 33.16
CA ARG A 110 5.09 -1.41 33.27
C ARG A 110 5.54 -0.43 34.34
N THR A 111 6.12 -0.91 35.44
CA THR A 111 6.74 -0.06 36.46
C THR A 111 8.05 0.57 35.96
N VAL A 112 8.87 -0.21 35.24
CA VAL A 112 10.17 0.23 34.70
C VAL A 112 10.01 1.21 33.54
N GLY A 113 8.96 1.07 32.71
CA GLY A 113 8.74 1.85 31.50
C GLY A 113 8.75 3.37 31.72
N PRO A 114 7.86 3.93 32.55
CA PRO A 114 7.84 5.37 32.85
C PRO A 114 9.14 5.88 33.46
N LEU A 115 9.82 5.07 34.27
CA LEU A 115 11.11 5.43 34.86
C LEU A 115 12.22 5.50 33.80
N CYS A 116 12.24 4.58 32.82
CA CYS A 116 13.12 4.66 31.67
C CYS A 116 12.83 5.92 30.84
N SER A 117 11.57 6.23 30.56
CA SER A 117 11.19 7.46 29.84
C SER A 117 11.60 8.73 30.61
N ALA A 118 11.50 8.73 31.94
CA ALA A 118 11.98 9.84 32.77
C ALA A 118 13.50 10.02 32.68
N VAL A 119 14.27 8.92 32.66
CA VAL A 119 15.73 8.95 32.46
C VAL A 119 16.10 9.43 31.05
N GLU A 120 15.34 9.01 30.03
CA GLU A 120 15.54 9.42 28.62
C GLU A 120 15.18 10.89 28.36
N SER A 121 14.14 11.40 29.02
CA SER A 121 13.66 12.78 28.88
C SER A 121 14.36 13.80 29.78
N THR A 122 15.06 13.35 30.82
CA THR A 122 15.91 14.25 31.61
C THR A 122 17.04 14.74 30.71
N PRO A 123 17.15 16.04 30.41
CA PRO A 123 18.22 16.55 29.59
C PRO A 123 19.52 16.05 30.17
N ALA A 124 20.32 15.35 29.35
CA ALA A 124 21.61 14.89 29.80
C ALA A 124 22.36 16.15 30.22
N ALA A 125 22.62 16.34 31.51
CA ALA A 125 23.49 17.40 31.97
C ALA A 125 24.78 17.22 31.16
N VAL A 126 25.01 18.14 30.22
CA VAL A 126 25.64 17.87 28.90
C VAL A 126 27.09 17.37 29.00
N GLU A 127 27.66 17.33 30.20
CA GLU A 127 29.07 17.05 30.44
C GLU A 127 29.32 15.88 31.42
N HIS A 128 28.29 15.28 32.02
CA HIS A 128 28.49 14.18 32.97
C HIS A 128 28.50 12.81 32.27
N THR A 129 29.64 12.49 31.64
CA THR A 129 29.89 11.20 30.97
C THR A 129 29.54 9.98 31.83
N VAL A 130 29.82 10.03 33.14
CA VAL A 130 29.51 8.93 34.08
C VAL A 130 28.00 8.70 34.23
N LEU A 131 27.18 9.76 34.24
CA LEU A 131 25.72 9.65 34.35
C LEU A 131 25.12 9.12 33.05
N GLN A 132 25.64 9.57 31.91
CA GLN A 132 25.25 9.06 30.60
C GLN A 132 25.60 7.57 30.44
N ASP A 133 26.80 7.15 30.84
CA ASP A 133 27.19 5.74 30.82
C ASP A 133 26.27 4.89 31.69
N LEU A 134 25.92 5.38 32.88
CA LEU A 134 25.05 4.65 33.82
C LEU A 134 23.61 4.57 33.31
N SER A 135 23.08 5.64 32.71
CA SER A 135 21.75 5.64 32.11
C SER A 135 21.68 4.69 30.92
N GLN A 136 22.63 4.76 29.99
CA GLN A 136 22.74 3.82 28.86
C GLN A 136 22.88 2.36 29.33
N GLN A 137 23.63 2.11 30.40
CA GLN A 137 23.75 0.78 31.00
C GLN A 137 22.41 0.27 31.55
N LEU A 138 21.63 1.10 32.24
CA LEU A 138 20.33 0.68 32.77
C LEU A 138 19.29 0.49 31.65
N LEU A 139 19.24 1.40 30.67
CA LEU A 139 18.35 1.30 29.52
C LEU A 139 18.65 0.08 28.66
N SER A 140 19.95 -0.24 28.43
CA SER A 140 20.33 -1.46 27.72
C SER A 140 19.96 -2.73 28.48
N ARG A 141 20.07 -2.75 29.82
CA ARG A 141 19.60 -3.88 30.64
C ARG A 141 18.09 -4.08 30.57
N ALA A 142 17.30 -3.01 30.55
CA ALA A 142 15.85 -3.07 30.34
C ALA A 142 15.53 -3.68 28.97
N LYS A 143 16.20 -3.21 27.91
CA LYS A 143 16.05 -3.75 26.54
C LYS A 143 16.42 -5.23 26.45
N VAL A 144 17.54 -5.63 27.07
CA VAL A 144 17.98 -7.04 27.11
C VAL A 144 16.98 -7.92 27.86
N SER A 145 16.45 -7.43 28.99
CA SER A 145 15.46 -8.17 29.78
C SER A 145 14.15 -8.37 29.01
N LEU A 146 13.66 -7.33 28.35
CA LEU A 146 12.49 -7.42 27.48
C LEU A 146 12.72 -8.38 26.30
N ALA A 147 13.85 -8.26 25.60
CA ALA A 147 14.19 -9.15 24.50
C ALA A 147 14.29 -10.62 24.96
N SER A 148 14.78 -10.86 26.19
CA SER A 148 14.79 -12.19 26.78
C SER A 148 13.39 -12.72 27.10
N ILE A 149 12.47 -11.86 27.55
CA ILE A 149 11.07 -12.23 27.81
C ILE A 149 10.37 -12.55 26.49
N ASP A 150 10.46 -11.66 25.49
CA ASP A 150 9.89 -11.86 24.15
C ASP A 150 10.39 -13.16 23.53
N LYS A 151 11.71 -13.38 23.51
CA LYS A 151 12.29 -14.62 23.01
C LYS A 151 11.72 -15.86 23.71
N ALA A 152 11.62 -15.84 25.04
CA ALA A 152 11.06 -16.96 25.80
C ALA A 152 9.57 -17.20 25.46
N CYS A 153 8.78 -16.13 25.27
CA CYS A 153 7.39 -16.20 24.82
C CYS A 153 7.26 -16.80 23.43
N ARG A 154 8.08 -16.37 22.48
CA ARG A 154 8.08 -16.92 21.12
C ARG A 154 8.47 -18.40 21.12
N GLU A 155 9.57 -18.77 21.80
CA GLU A 155 10.01 -20.17 21.89
C GLU A 155 8.97 -21.06 22.61
N HIS A 156 8.29 -20.53 23.63
CA HIS A 156 7.23 -21.27 24.30
C HIS A 156 6.02 -21.47 23.40
N LEU A 157 5.57 -20.42 22.71
CA LEU A 157 4.49 -20.48 21.75
C LEU A 157 4.80 -21.44 20.58
N GLU A 158 6.00 -21.37 20.00
CA GLU A 158 6.43 -22.27 18.92
C GLU A 158 6.39 -23.74 19.34
N ARG A 159 6.82 -24.04 20.57
CA ARG A 159 6.75 -25.39 21.13
C ARG A 159 5.30 -25.86 21.26
N ARG A 160 4.42 -25.03 21.81
CA ARG A 160 2.99 -25.34 21.94
C ARG A 160 2.29 -25.52 20.59
N LEU A 161 2.59 -24.63 19.65
CA LEU A 161 2.12 -24.77 18.27
C LEU A 161 2.57 -26.12 17.68
N SER A 162 3.84 -26.48 17.86
CA SER A 162 4.38 -27.76 17.38
C SER A 162 3.71 -28.98 18.05
N GLU A 163 3.47 -28.93 19.36
CA GLU A 163 2.74 -29.96 20.12
C GLU A 163 1.29 -30.13 19.59
N CYS A 164 0.64 -29.02 19.22
CA CYS A 164 -0.67 -29.02 18.58
C CYS A 164 -0.64 -29.50 17.12
N GLY A 165 0.55 -29.75 16.54
CA GLY A 165 0.71 -30.13 15.14
C GLY A 165 0.66 -28.97 14.15
N TRP A 166 0.89 -27.74 14.61
CA TRP A 166 1.02 -26.55 13.75
C TRP A 166 2.43 -26.43 13.15
N PRO A 167 2.54 -25.98 11.88
CA PRO A 167 1.44 -25.80 10.94
C PRO A 167 0.93 -27.14 10.38
N PRO A 168 -0.28 -27.20 9.82
CA PRO A 168 -0.74 -28.37 9.07
C PRO A 168 -0.01 -28.50 7.72
N PRO A 169 0.11 -29.72 7.16
CA PRO A 169 0.76 -29.92 5.87
C PRO A 169 0.01 -29.19 4.75
N LEU A 170 0.73 -28.52 3.85
CA LEU A 170 0.14 -27.74 2.73
C LEU A 170 -0.64 -28.63 1.75
N ALA A 171 -0.23 -29.89 1.62
CA ALA A 171 -0.91 -30.90 0.82
C ALA A 171 -1.28 -32.08 1.71
N ALA A 172 -2.53 -32.52 1.63
CA ALA A 172 -2.94 -33.78 2.23
C ALA A 172 -2.09 -34.92 1.62
N PRO A 173 -1.52 -35.82 2.43
CA PRO A 173 -0.72 -36.93 1.91
C PRO A 173 -1.59 -37.80 0.98
N LYS A 174 -1.18 -37.89 -0.30
CA LYS A 174 -1.82 -38.74 -1.30
C LYS A 174 -1.75 -40.20 -0.82
N GLY A 175 -2.87 -40.78 -0.41
CA GLY A 175 -2.96 -42.16 0.06
C GLY A 175 -3.47 -42.35 1.49
N SER A 176 -3.84 -41.29 2.21
CA SER A 176 -4.60 -41.48 3.45
C SER A 176 -6.02 -41.99 3.13
N VAL A 177 -6.25 -43.29 3.33
CA VAL A 177 -7.52 -44.01 3.07
C VAL A 177 -8.66 -43.55 3.99
N LEU A 178 -8.41 -42.59 4.89
CA LEU A 178 -9.43 -41.88 5.68
C LEU A 178 -10.14 -40.76 4.89
N GLY A 179 -10.14 -40.82 3.55
CA GLY A 179 -10.53 -39.74 2.64
C GLY A 179 -12.02 -39.57 2.33
N THR A 180 -12.95 -40.08 3.15
CA THR A 180 -14.40 -39.86 2.93
C THR A 180 -15.11 -39.12 4.05
N GLU A 181 -14.47 -38.94 5.21
CA GLU A 181 -14.96 -37.97 6.20
C GLU A 181 -14.31 -36.63 5.87
N LYS A 182 -15.14 -35.61 5.59
CA LYS A 182 -14.71 -34.21 5.41
C LYS A 182 -13.64 -33.91 6.47
N GLY A 183 -12.39 -33.77 6.01
CA GLY A 183 -11.24 -33.70 6.91
C GLY A 183 -11.45 -32.57 7.90
N THR A 184 -11.63 -32.92 9.17
CA THR A 184 -11.82 -31.94 10.25
C THR A 184 -10.66 -30.96 10.19
N SER A 185 -10.94 -29.65 10.15
CA SER A 185 -9.92 -28.62 10.08
C SER A 185 -8.90 -28.76 11.22
N PHE A 186 -7.71 -28.17 11.07
CA PHE A 186 -6.72 -28.14 12.17
C PHE A 186 -7.35 -27.64 13.47
N TRP A 187 -8.20 -26.62 13.36
CA TRP A 187 -8.91 -25.99 14.47
C TRP A 187 -9.93 -26.91 15.13
N GLU A 188 -10.74 -27.62 14.34
CA GLU A 188 -11.67 -28.62 14.88
C GLU A 188 -10.96 -29.75 15.61
N ARG A 189 -9.79 -30.19 15.12
CA ARG A 189 -8.99 -31.21 15.82
C ARG A 189 -8.43 -30.66 17.13
N LEU A 190 -7.92 -29.44 17.11
CA LEU A 190 -7.40 -28.77 18.29
C LEU A 190 -8.50 -28.59 19.36
N GLU A 191 -9.69 -28.20 18.93
CA GLU A 191 -10.86 -28.05 19.80
C GLU A 191 -11.31 -29.40 20.38
N LYS A 192 -11.41 -30.44 19.53
CA LYS A 192 -11.79 -31.80 19.94
C LYS A 192 -10.76 -32.47 20.87
N GLN A 193 -9.48 -32.13 20.74
CA GLN A 193 -8.43 -32.69 21.61
C GLN A 193 -8.58 -32.25 23.07
N GLY A 194 -9.25 -31.12 23.34
CA GLY A 194 -9.78 -30.74 24.66
C GLY A 194 -8.80 -30.51 25.81
N GLY A 195 -9.14 -29.55 26.69
CA GLY A 195 -8.88 -29.60 28.14
C GLY A 195 -7.47 -29.33 28.69
N GLY A 196 -6.45 -29.07 27.86
CA GLY A 196 -5.15 -28.63 28.39
C GLY A 196 -4.16 -28.12 27.35
N LEU A 197 -4.10 -28.74 26.17
CA LEU A 197 -3.26 -28.26 25.07
C LEU A 197 -3.77 -26.93 24.51
N LEU A 198 -5.08 -26.83 24.26
CA LEU A 198 -5.72 -25.59 23.80
C LEU A 198 -5.59 -24.48 24.85
N ASP A 199 -5.85 -24.77 26.12
CA ASP A 199 -5.72 -23.79 27.20
C ASP A 199 -4.27 -23.32 27.34
N GLY A 200 -3.30 -24.25 27.26
CA GLY A 200 -1.88 -23.91 27.25
C GLY A 200 -1.47 -23.04 26.06
N LEU A 201 -2.02 -23.30 24.87
CA LEU A 201 -1.80 -22.46 23.69
C LEU A 201 -2.41 -21.06 23.88
N LEU A 202 -3.66 -20.97 24.34
CA LEU A 202 -4.34 -19.69 24.59
C LEU A 202 -3.58 -18.85 25.62
N LEU A 203 -3.10 -19.47 26.70
CA LEU A 203 -2.25 -18.81 27.69
C LEU A 203 -0.92 -18.31 27.07
N SER A 204 -0.32 -19.09 26.17
CA SER A 204 0.92 -18.70 25.48
C SER A 204 0.71 -17.53 24.52
N LEU A 205 -0.41 -17.53 23.79
CA LEU A 205 -0.81 -16.44 22.91
C LEU A 205 -1.07 -15.16 23.71
N ALA A 206 -1.90 -15.26 24.75
CA ALA A 206 -2.17 -14.14 25.64
C ALA A 206 -0.87 -13.62 26.26
N ALA A 207 0.11 -14.49 26.58
CA ALA A 207 1.35 -14.10 27.24
C ALA A 207 2.18 -13.20 26.33
N LEU A 208 2.31 -13.59 25.06
CA LEU A 208 3.00 -12.79 24.05
C LEU A 208 2.25 -11.48 23.77
N THR A 209 0.91 -11.50 23.71
CA THR A 209 0.11 -10.28 23.55
C THR A 209 0.27 -9.32 24.73
N MET A 210 0.32 -9.82 25.98
CA MET A 210 0.59 -8.97 27.14
C MET A 210 1.95 -8.31 27.09
N VAL A 211 2.99 -9.03 26.63
CA VAL A 211 4.33 -8.44 26.45
C VAL A 211 4.28 -7.35 25.39
N GLN A 212 3.62 -7.61 24.26
CA GLN A 212 3.45 -6.63 23.19
C GLN A 212 2.74 -5.37 23.69
N VAL A 213 1.57 -5.50 24.33
CA VAL A 213 0.82 -4.37 24.92
C VAL A 213 1.70 -3.55 25.87
N ALA A 214 2.48 -4.21 26.72
CA ALA A 214 3.36 -3.50 27.66
C ALA A 214 4.46 -2.71 26.94
N VAL A 215 4.92 -3.17 25.78
CA VAL A 215 5.87 -2.45 24.91
C VAL A 215 5.20 -1.25 24.26
N GLU A 216 4.01 -1.42 23.69
CA GLU A 216 3.22 -0.35 23.06
C GLU A 216 2.91 0.79 24.04
N GLU A 217 2.43 0.45 25.24
CA GLU A 217 2.16 1.39 26.32
C GLU A 217 3.38 2.25 26.66
N ARG A 218 4.59 1.70 26.52
CA ARG A 218 5.85 2.42 26.77
C ARG A 218 6.27 3.26 25.58
N THR A 219 6.26 2.69 24.37
CA THR A 219 6.76 3.38 23.18
C THR A 219 5.83 4.49 22.73
N GLY A 220 4.53 4.41 23.08
CA GLY A 220 3.50 5.31 22.57
C GLY A 220 3.22 5.12 21.07
N GLU A 221 4.10 4.42 20.38
CA GLU A 221 3.85 3.82 19.08
C GLU A 221 2.85 2.69 19.29
N PRO A 222 1.64 2.76 18.72
CA PRO A 222 0.85 1.56 18.58
C PRO A 222 1.76 0.57 17.87
N ALA A 223 1.90 -0.66 18.39
CA ALA A 223 2.37 -1.71 17.50
C ALA A 223 1.36 -1.62 16.37
N GLY A 224 1.86 -1.46 15.16
CA GLY A 224 0.97 -1.23 14.03
C GLY A 224 0.02 -2.42 13.86
N GLU A 225 -0.31 -2.71 12.62
CA GLU A 225 -1.27 -3.78 12.32
C GLU A 225 -0.72 -5.21 12.53
N CYS A 226 0.35 -5.33 13.32
CA CYS A 226 1.19 -6.50 13.47
C CYS A 226 1.17 -7.04 14.90
N LEU A 227 0.44 -8.13 15.09
CA LEU A 227 0.44 -8.92 16.31
C LEU A 227 1.67 -9.84 16.35
N TRP A 228 2.47 -9.78 17.40
CA TRP A 228 3.71 -10.56 17.54
C TRP A 228 3.47 -12.06 17.48
N PHE A 229 2.35 -12.55 18.03
CA PHE A 229 2.03 -13.97 17.97
C PHE A 229 1.61 -14.40 16.56
N MET A 230 1.04 -13.51 15.75
CA MET A 230 0.74 -13.79 14.34
C MET A 230 2.02 -14.00 13.56
N ASP A 231 3.09 -13.28 13.90
CA ASP A 231 4.41 -13.49 13.30
C ASP A 231 4.92 -14.90 13.56
N VAL A 232 4.78 -15.38 14.80
CA VAL A 232 5.20 -16.73 15.19
C VAL A 232 4.39 -17.79 14.44
N MET A 233 3.07 -17.62 14.37
CA MET A 233 2.19 -18.55 13.66
C MET A 233 2.47 -18.58 12.16
N ALA A 234 2.60 -17.41 11.55
CA ALA A 234 2.84 -17.27 10.12
C ALA A 234 4.26 -17.68 9.71
N ALA A 235 5.28 -17.47 10.55
CA ALA A 235 6.68 -17.82 10.23
C ALA A 235 6.85 -19.30 9.86
N LYS A 236 6.15 -20.21 10.53
CA LYS A 236 6.20 -21.65 10.18
C LYS A 236 5.46 -21.97 8.89
N LEU A 237 4.37 -21.26 8.59
CA LEU A 237 3.69 -21.39 7.29
C LEU A 237 4.54 -20.83 6.17
N GLU A 238 5.20 -19.69 6.40
CA GLU A 238 6.15 -19.09 5.47
C GLU A 238 7.34 -20.03 5.20
N GLU A 239 7.92 -20.63 6.24
CA GLU A 239 8.98 -21.65 6.10
C GLU A 239 8.52 -22.80 5.20
N ARG A 240 7.28 -23.27 5.39
CA ARG A 240 6.70 -24.33 4.56
C ARG A 240 6.40 -23.88 3.14
N LEU A 241 5.85 -22.68 2.94
CA LEU A 241 5.63 -22.10 1.62
C LEU A 241 6.97 -22.01 0.88
N ARG A 242 8.02 -21.51 1.54
CA ARG A 242 9.37 -21.44 0.98
C ARG A 242 9.94 -22.81 0.64
N ALA A 243 9.75 -23.81 1.50
CA ALA A 243 10.17 -25.18 1.20
C ALA A 243 9.36 -25.82 0.06
N HIS A 244 8.08 -25.50 -0.06
CA HIS A 244 7.18 -26.00 -1.09
C HIS A 244 7.48 -25.36 -2.46
N PHE A 245 7.78 -24.07 -2.49
CA PHE A 245 8.16 -23.31 -3.68
C PHE A 245 9.68 -23.12 -3.81
N ALA A 246 10.47 -24.04 -3.25
CA ALA A 246 11.91 -24.04 -3.47
C ALA A 246 12.23 -24.34 -4.93
N SER A 247 13.30 -23.73 -5.47
CA SER A 247 13.66 -23.80 -6.90
C SER A 247 13.89 -25.22 -7.46
N ASN A 248 14.09 -26.22 -6.61
CA ASN A 248 14.26 -27.62 -6.98
C ASN A 248 12.94 -28.42 -7.00
N ARG A 249 11.80 -27.79 -6.72
CA ARG A 249 10.48 -28.44 -6.70
C ARG A 249 9.72 -28.12 -7.98
N LYS A 250 8.92 -29.10 -8.46
CA LYS A 250 7.99 -28.89 -9.57
C LYS A 250 7.03 -27.73 -9.28
N THR A 251 6.62 -27.57 -8.04
CA THR A 251 5.72 -26.50 -7.58
C THR A 251 6.29 -25.09 -7.75
N SER A 252 7.61 -24.93 -7.92
CA SER A 252 8.27 -23.67 -8.26
C SER A 252 8.34 -23.41 -9.77
N ASP A 253 7.52 -24.08 -10.58
CA ASP A 253 7.48 -23.87 -12.03
C ASP A 253 7.10 -22.42 -12.35
N ILE A 254 8.02 -21.72 -13.00
CA ILE A 254 7.87 -20.31 -13.37
C ILE A 254 6.74 -20.09 -14.39
N ASN A 255 6.31 -21.15 -15.08
CA ASN A 255 5.20 -21.09 -16.03
C ASN A 255 3.83 -21.27 -15.36
N GLN A 256 3.78 -21.40 -14.03
CA GLN A 256 2.55 -21.67 -13.26
C GLN A 256 2.44 -20.70 -12.05
N PRO A 257 2.40 -19.37 -12.27
CA PRO A 257 2.26 -18.40 -11.18
C PRO A 257 1.05 -18.66 -10.29
N GLU A 258 -0.04 -19.15 -10.87
CA GLU A 258 -1.30 -19.45 -10.19
C GLU A 258 -1.13 -20.48 -9.06
N TRP A 259 -0.12 -21.35 -9.10
CA TRP A 259 0.10 -22.32 -8.03
C TRP A 259 0.51 -21.66 -6.72
N LEU A 260 1.37 -20.64 -6.77
CA LEU A 260 1.79 -19.88 -5.59
C LEU A 260 0.61 -19.13 -4.98
N PHE A 261 -0.09 -18.36 -5.80
CA PHE A 261 -1.18 -17.51 -5.36
C PHE A 261 -2.39 -18.31 -4.89
N ALA A 262 -2.78 -19.38 -5.60
CA ALA A 262 -3.87 -20.25 -5.17
C ALA A 262 -3.54 -20.97 -3.85
N THR A 263 -2.29 -21.38 -3.65
CA THR A 263 -1.84 -22.00 -2.38
C THR A 263 -1.91 -21.00 -1.23
N ALA A 264 -1.45 -19.76 -1.44
CA ALA A 264 -1.52 -18.71 -0.43
C ALA A 264 -2.98 -18.35 -0.09
N LEU A 265 -3.83 -18.18 -1.11
CA LEU A 265 -5.25 -17.87 -0.93
C LEU A 265 -5.99 -18.99 -0.19
N LYS A 266 -5.66 -20.24 -0.52
CA LYS A 266 -6.16 -21.42 0.18
C LYS A 266 -5.76 -21.39 1.66
N LEU A 267 -4.49 -21.10 1.98
CA LEU A 267 -4.05 -21.00 3.38
C LEU A 267 -4.79 -19.91 4.15
N ILE A 268 -5.01 -18.75 3.53
CA ILE A 268 -5.78 -17.67 4.15
C ILE A 268 -7.21 -18.17 4.46
N ARG A 269 -7.89 -18.75 3.46
CA ARG A 269 -9.25 -19.29 3.59
C ARG A 269 -9.37 -20.40 4.64
N GLU A 270 -8.46 -21.38 4.63
CA GLU A 270 -8.48 -22.52 5.55
C GLU A 270 -8.21 -22.13 7.02
N HIS A 271 -7.57 -20.99 7.24
CA HIS A 271 -7.20 -20.55 8.57
C HIS A 271 -8.00 -19.35 9.10
N ALA A 272 -8.78 -18.67 8.26
CA ALA A 272 -9.60 -17.52 8.65
C ALA A 272 -10.53 -17.83 9.83
N ASP A 273 -11.29 -18.94 9.78
CA ASP A 273 -12.22 -19.31 10.86
C ASP A 273 -11.50 -19.55 12.20
N GLY A 274 -10.29 -20.10 12.15
CA GLY A 274 -9.47 -20.29 13.35
C GLY A 274 -8.95 -18.99 13.95
N MET A 275 -8.68 -17.98 13.11
CA MET A 275 -8.30 -16.65 13.59
C MET A 275 -9.48 -15.97 14.29
N ALA A 276 -10.68 -16.07 13.72
CA ALA A 276 -11.91 -15.59 14.36
C ALA A 276 -12.18 -16.31 15.68
N PHE A 277 -11.89 -17.61 15.77
CA PHE A 277 -11.97 -18.37 17.02
C PHE A 277 -11.06 -17.80 18.11
N PHE A 278 -9.81 -17.45 17.78
CA PHE A 278 -8.89 -16.83 18.74
C PHE A 278 -9.31 -15.42 19.14
N GLU A 279 -9.82 -14.63 18.20
CA GLU A 279 -10.31 -13.26 18.46
C GLU A 279 -11.37 -13.26 19.56
N GLY A 280 -12.36 -14.17 19.47
CA GLY A 280 -13.43 -14.29 20.47
C GLY A 280 -12.96 -14.75 21.86
N ARG A 281 -11.80 -15.43 21.93
CA ARG A 281 -11.25 -16.01 23.17
C ARG A 281 -10.21 -15.13 23.85
N LEU A 282 -9.39 -14.41 23.08
CA LEU A 282 -8.34 -13.57 23.65
C LEU A 282 -8.90 -12.23 24.13
N GLN A 283 -9.85 -11.62 23.41
CA GLN A 283 -10.52 -10.35 23.79
C GLN A 283 -9.56 -9.22 24.23
N THR A 284 -8.27 -9.32 23.91
CA THR A 284 -7.23 -8.47 24.51
C THR A 284 -7.03 -7.15 23.77
N GLN A 285 -7.41 -7.06 22.49
CA GLN A 285 -7.20 -5.88 21.65
C GLN A 285 -8.28 -5.77 20.54
N PRO A 286 -8.64 -4.56 20.09
CA PRO A 286 -9.53 -4.34 18.95
C PRO A 286 -8.81 -4.55 17.61
N VAL A 287 -8.12 -5.68 17.46
CA VAL A 287 -7.35 -6.01 16.25
C VAL A 287 -8.08 -7.11 15.50
N ASP A 288 -8.14 -6.98 14.17
CA ASP A 288 -8.65 -8.03 13.29
C ASP A 288 -7.56 -9.09 13.08
N TYR A 289 -7.76 -10.25 13.69
CA TYR A 289 -6.77 -11.33 13.71
C TYR A 289 -6.69 -12.00 12.34
N THR A 290 -7.81 -12.06 11.63
CA THR A 290 -7.89 -12.63 10.28
C THR A 290 -7.10 -11.78 9.30
N LEU A 291 -7.28 -10.46 9.37
CA LEU A 291 -6.50 -9.50 8.58
C LEU A 291 -5.00 -9.56 8.89
N ALA A 292 -4.63 -9.58 10.17
CA ALA A 292 -3.22 -9.67 10.56
C ALA A 292 -2.57 -10.94 10.02
N PHE A 293 -3.27 -12.07 10.09
CA PHE A 293 -2.81 -13.33 9.53
C PHE A 293 -2.69 -13.28 7.99
N GLN A 294 -3.70 -12.76 7.29
CA GLN A 294 -3.67 -12.57 5.84
C GLN A 294 -2.45 -11.74 5.42
N ARG A 295 -2.22 -10.59 6.06
CA ARG A 295 -1.09 -9.70 5.78
C ARG A 295 0.25 -10.41 5.94
N ARG A 296 0.36 -11.32 6.90
CA ARG A 296 1.57 -12.15 7.07
C ARG A 296 1.74 -13.19 5.97
N ILE A 297 0.67 -13.82 5.50
CA ILE A 297 0.74 -14.70 4.33
C ILE A 297 1.11 -13.92 3.06
N GLN A 298 0.53 -12.74 2.85
CA GLN A 298 0.92 -11.85 1.74
C GLN A 298 2.41 -11.47 1.85
N ALA A 299 2.90 -11.09 3.03
CA ALA A 299 4.32 -10.80 3.24
C ALA A 299 5.23 -12.00 2.91
N ALA A 300 4.82 -13.23 3.23
CA ALA A 300 5.53 -14.45 2.86
C ALA A 300 5.57 -14.65 1.33
N VAL A 301 4.45 -14.45 0.63
CA VAL A 301 4.37 -14.51 -0.84
C VAL A 301 5.29 -13.46 -1.46
N LYS A 302 5.25 -12.21 -0.97
CA LYS A 302 6.15 -11.14 -1.40
C LYS A 302 7.62 -11.54 -1.21
N GLY A 303 7.95 -12.15 -0.07
CA GLY A 303 9.28 -12.69 0.19
C GLY A 303 9.74 -13.71 -0.86
N LEU A 304 8.84 -14.61 -1.30
CA LEU A 304 9.13 -15.58 -2.36
C LEU A 304 9.29 -14.94 -3.74
N LEU A 305 8.43 -13.96 -4.07
CA LEU A 305 8.55 -13.19 -5.31
C LEU A 305 9.91 -12.50 -5.39
N ARG A 306 10.31 -11.78 -4.33
CA ARG A 306 11.58 -11.05 -4.27
C ARG A 306 12.81 -11.94 -4.38
N SER A 307 12.80 -13.06 -3.66
CA SER A 307 13.99 -13.90 -3.47
C SER A 307 14.23 -14.91 -4.59
N SER A 308 13.19 -15.31 -5.32
CA SER A 308 13.29 -16.42 -6.28
C SER A 308 12.63 -16.14 -7.63
N HIS A 309 11.34 -15.80 -7.65
CA HIS A 309 10.56 -15.77 -8.90
C HIS A 309 10.88 -14.57 -9.78
N LEU A 310 10.86 -13.34 -9.24
CA LEU A 310 11.15 -12.14 -10.05
C LEU A 310 12.61 -12.10 -10.57
N PRO A 311 13.64 -12.47 -9.79
CA PRO A 311 14.99 -12.64 -10.33
C PRO A 311 15.06 -13.69 -11.45
N ALA A 312 14.34 -14.81 -11.32
CA ALA A 312 14.30 -15.84 -12.35
C ALA A 312 13.61 -15.34 -13.63
N LEU A 313 12.46 -14.65 -13.51
CA LEU A 313 11.77 -14.01 -14.64
C LEU A 313 12.67 -13.01 -15.36
N LEU A 314 13.40 -12.19 -14.60
CA LEU A 314 14.35 -11.23 -15.15
C LEU A 314 15.46 -11.93 -15.94
N SER A 315 15.97 -13.07 -15.44
CA SER A 315 17.00 -13.85 -16.12
C SER A 315 16.51 -14.53 -17.40
N LEU A 316 15.24 -14.93 -17.44
CA LEU A 316 14.63 -15.54 -18.62
C LEU A 316 14.28 -14.51 -19.71
N GLY A 317 13.93 -13.28 -19.31
CA GLY A 317 13.57 -12.21 -20.25
C GLY A 317 12.27 -12.46 -21.03
N SER A 318 11.43 -13.39 -20.57
CA SER A 318 10.15 -13.73 -21.23
C SER A 318 9.08 -12.71 -20.88
N ARG A 319 8.62 -11.95 -21.88
CA ARG A 319 7.56 -10.94 -21.72
C ARG A 319 6.23 -11.56 -21.30
N ASP A 320 5.86 -12.69 -21.91
CA ASP A 320 4.59 -13.37 -21.61
C ASP A 320 4.54 -13.79 -20.13
N LEU A 321 5.65 -14.36 -19.62
CA LEU A 321 5.72 -14.74 -18.21
C LEU A 321 5.65 -13.54 -17.27
N TRP A 322 6.28 -12.40 -17.61
CA TRP A 322 6.15 -11.18 -16.81
C TRP A 322 4.68 -10.72 -16.69
N ARG A 323 3.94 -10.75 -17.81
CA ARG A 323 2.51 -10.44 -17.83
C ARG A 323 1.70 -11.44 -17.00
N ASP A 324 1.92 -12.74 -17.19
CA ASP A 324 1.18 -13.79 -16.48
C ASP A 324 1.35 -13.69 -14.96
N TRP A 325 2.57 -13.44 -14.49
CA TRP A 325 2.86 -13.26 -13.07
C TRP A 325 2.22 -12.00 -12.48
N ALA A 326 2.23 -10.88 -13.22
CA ALA A 326 1.60 -9.65 -12.77
C ALA A 326 0.07 -9.77 -12.74
N VAL A 327 -0.54 -10.41 -13.76
CA VAL A 327 -1.97 -10.70 -13.80
C VAL A 327 -2.38 -11.61 -12.64
N ALA A 328 -1.61 -12.68 -12.38
CA ALA A 328 -1.88 -13.57 -11.26
C ALA A 328 -1.74 -12.88 -9.89
N ALA A 329 -0.75 -11.99 -9.73
CA ALA A 329 -0.59 -11.19 -8.51
C ALA A 329 -1.75 -10.20 -8.31
N ALA A 330 -2.18 -9.51 -9.36
CA ALA A 330 -3.32 -8.59 -9.31
C ALA A 330 -4.63 -9.34 -9.00
N GLN A 331 -4.84 -10.51 -9.62
CA GLN A 331 -6.01 -11.35 -9.33
C GLN A 331 -5.98 -11.85 -7.89
N PHE A 332 -4.82 -12.27 -7.39
CA PHE A 332 -4.68 -12.68 -6.00
C PHE A 332 -5.03 -11.55 -5.03
N ASP A 333 -4.54 -10.34 -5.28
CA ASP A 333 -4.85 -9.19 -4.42
C ASP A 333 -6.36 -8.88 -4.43
N ARG A 334 -7.06 -9.00 -5.58
CA ARG A 334 -8.53 -8.90 -5.66
C ARG A 334 -9.23 -10.02 -4.90
N ASP A 335 -8.86 -11.28 -5.13
CA ASP A 335 -9.46 -12.44 -4.48
C ASP A 335 -9.32 -12.39 -2.96
N VAL A 336 -8.22 -11.82 -2.47
CA VAL A 336 -7.99 -11.57 -1.06
C VAL A 336 -8.90 -10.44 -0.56
N ALA A 337 -8.98 -9.31 -1.27
CA ALA A 337 -9.82 -8.18 -0.88
C ALA A 337 -11.32 -8.50 -0.87
N GLU A 338 -11.79 -9.33 -1.81
CA GLU A 338 -13.19 -9.76 -1.93
C GLU A 338 -13.56 -10.91 -0.99
N ALA A 339 -12.59 -11.44 -0.22
CA ALA A 339 -12.84 -12.61 0.58
C ALA A 339 -13.88 -12.30 1.70
N PRO A 340 -14.96 -13.10 1.83
CA PRO A 340 -16.12 -12.76 2.65
C PRO A 340 -15.81 -12.63 4.15
N PHE A 341 -14.73 -13.24 4.63
CA PHE A 341 -14.30 -13.14 6.02
C PHE A 341 -13.67 -11.78 6.36
N LEU A 342 -13.38 -10.92 5.37
CA LEU A 342 -12.89 -9.55 5.57
C LEU A 342 -13.98 -8.48 5.46
N VAL A 343 -15.15 -8.84 4.92
CA VAL A 343 -16.29 -7.93 4.80
C VAL A 343 -16.97 -7.81 6.16
N ARG A 344 -16.30 -7.15 7.11
CA ARG A 344 -16.91 -6.78 8.39
C ARG A 344 -17.72 -5.49 8.20
N GLU A 345 -18.88 -5.41 8.85
CA GLU A 345 -19.96 -4.41 8.68
C GLU A 345 -19.59 -2.92 8.84
N VAL A 346 -18.31 -2.59 9.05
CA VAL A 346 -17.88 -1.21 9.13
C VAL A 346 -17.63 -0.74 7.70
N GLY A 347 -18.57 0.04 7.14
CA GLY A 347 -18.58 0.59 5.78
C GLY A 347 -17.41 1.51 5.39
N VAL A 348 -16.24 1.30 5.96
CA VAL A 348 -14.96 1.76 5.43
C VAL A 348 -14.61 0.78 4.33
N ALA A 349 -14.92 1.14 3.08
CA ALA A 349 -14.36 0.45 1.93
C ALA A 349 -12.84 0.33 2.18
N TYR A 350 -12.34 -0.90 2.22
CA TYR A 350 -10.91 -1.17 2.28
C TYR A 350 -10.26 -0.39 1.13
N SER A 351 -9.71 0.80 1.41
CA SER A 351 -8.77 1.42 0.49
C SER A 351 -7.57 0.51 0.56
N GLY A 352 -7.51 -0.44 -0.39
CA GLY A 352 -6.61 -1.58 -0.39
C GLY A 352 -5.24 -1.15 0.10
N ASP A 353 -4.82 -1.73 1.21
CA ASP A 353 -3.59 -1.34 1.86
C ASP A 353 -2.43 -1.70 0.93
N VAL A 354 -2.01 -0.70 0.15
CA VAL A 354 -1.04 -0.79 -0.93
C VAL A 354 0.26 -1.45 -0.45
N GLN A 355 0.54 -1.35 0.85
CA GLN A 355 1.72 -1.94 1.46
C GLN A 355 1.72 -3.48 1.39
N TYR A 356 0.55 -4.13 1.44
CA TYR A 356 0.44 -5.59 1.49
C TYR A 356 0.10 -6.23 0.15
N SER A 357 -0.25 -5.44 -0.86
CA SER A 357 -0.40 -5.93 -2.25
C SER A 357 0.85 -6.69 -2.69
N CYS A 358 0.62 -7.89 -3.25
CA CYS A 358 1.68 -8.68 -3.86
C CYS A 358 2.11 -8.09 -5.20
N LEU A 359 1.22 -7.40 -5.91
CA LEU A 359 1.54 -6.67 -7.14
C LEU A 359 2.58 -5.56 -6.89
N ASN A 360 2.56 -4.92 -5.72
CA ASN A 360 3.50 -3.86 -5.37
C ASN A 360 4.98 -4.34 -5.35
N VAL A 361 5.24 -5.65 -5.25
CA VAL A 361 6.61 -6.20 -5.33
C VAL A 361 7.27 -5.90 -6.67
N PHE A 362 6.49 -5.85 -7.76
CA PHE A 362 7.01 -5.53 -9.10
C PHE A 362 7.57 -4.10 -9.18
N CYS A 363 7.18 -3.23 -8.24
CA CYS A 363 7.62 -1.85 -8.19
C CYS A 363 8.79 -1.61 -7.21
N GLU A 364 9.17 -2.61 -6.40
CA GLU A 364 10.23 -2.43 -5.38
C GLU A 364 11.63 -2.25 -5.98
N ARG A 365 11.85 -2.73 -7.22
CA ARG A 365 13.09 -2.56 -7.97
C ARG A 365 12.79 -2.01 -9.36
N GLN A 366 13.57 -1.02 -9.78
CA GLN A 366 13.34 -0.33 -11.05
C GLN A 366 13.40 -1.27 -12.25
N GLU A 367 14.32 -2.23 -12.25
CA GLU A 367 14.47 -3.23 -13.32
C GLU A 367 13.28 -4.18 -13.43
N TRP A 368 12.61 -4.50 -12.32
CA TRP A 368 11.40 -5.32 -12.32
C TRP A 368 10.22 -4.53 -12.89
N MET A 369 10.08 -3.28 -12.48
CA MET A 369 9.04 -2.39 -12.98
C MET A 369 9.21 -2.14 -14.47
N VAL A 370 10.44 -1.90 -14.94
CA VAL A 370 10.73 -1.70 -16.37
C VAL A 370 10.44 -2.96 -17.18
N ALA A 371 10.84 -4.14 -16.70
CA ALA A 371 10.57 -5.40 -17.40
C ALA A 371 9.05 -5.69 -17.49
N TRP A 372 8.31 -5.44 -16.41
CA TRP A 372 6.86 -5.58 -16.40
C TRP A 372 6.18 -4.57 -17.36
N CYS A 373 6.57 -3.30 -17.29
CA CYS A 373 6.05 -2.27 -18.20
C CYS A 373 6.35 -2.58 -19.67
N ASP A 374 7.56 -3.06 -20.01
CA ASP A 374 7.90 -3.46 -21.38
C ASP A 374 7.03 -4.61 -21.87
N ALA A 375 6.83 -5.64 -21.03
CA ALA A 375 5.99 -6.78 -21.35
C ALA A 375 4.52 -6.38 -21.61
N GLU A 376 3.92 -5.62 -20.70
CA GLU A 376 2.53 -5.15 -20.80
C GLU A 376 2.33 -4.17 -21.95
N SER A 377 3.26 -3.22 -22.13
CA SER A 377 3.20 -2.25 -23.22
C SER A 377 3.27 -2.93 -24.59
N HIS A 378 4.19 -3.89 -24.74
CA HIS A 378 4.33 -4.65 -25.98
C HIS A 378 3.07 -5.46 -26.31
N ALA A 379 2.50 -6.14 -25.31
CA ALA A 379 1.24 -6.88 -25.48
C ALA A 379 0.09 -5.95 -25.86
N LEU A 380 -0.08 -4.83 -25.15
CA LEU A 380 -1.12 -3.84 -25.43
C LEU A 380 -1.00 -3.28 -26.86
N VAL A 381 0.21 -2.90 -27.28
CA VAL A 381 0.44 -2.37 -28.64
C VAL A 381 0.08 -3.41 -29.70
N ALA A 382 0.46 -4.67 -29.52
CA ALA A 382 0.12 -5.74 -30.44
C ALA A 382 -1.41 -5.96 -30.54
N GLU A 383 -2.10 -6.01 -29.41
CA GLU A 383 -3.57 -6.15 -29.35
C GLU A 383 -4.29 -4.94 -29.98
N VAL A 384 -3.79 -3.72 -29.76
CA VAL A 384 -4.27 -2.49 -30.42
C VAL A 384 -4.11 -2.57 -31.93
N GLU A 385 -2.94 -3.00 -32.42
CA GLU A 385 -2.70 -3.15 -33.86
C GLU A 385 -3.64 -4.16 -34.50
N GLU A 386 -3.88 -5.29 -33.83
CA GLU A 386 -4.83 -6.31 -34.27
C GLU A 386 -6.26 -5.75 -34.37
N LEU A 387 -6.74 -5.09 -33.30
CA LEU A 387 -8.08 -4.50 -33.26
C LEU A 387 -8.30 -3.44 -34.34
N MET A 388 -7.28 -2.62 -34.62
CA MET A 388 -7.38 -1.57 -35.66
C MET A 388 -7.21 -2.11 -37.09
N ALA A 389 -6.62 -3.30 -37.24
CA ALA A 389 -6.46 -4.00 -38.50
C ALA A 389 -7.66 -4.90 -38.85
N ALA A 390 -8.57 -5.16 -37.90
CA ALA A 390 -9.76 -5.97 -38.12
C ALA A 390 -10.60 -5.42 -39.30
N PRO A 391 -11.20 -6.29 -40.15
CA PRO A 391 -11.96 -5.85 -41.34
C PRO A 391 -13.12 -4.90 -41.01
N ASP A 392 -13.77 -5.11 -39.87
CA ASP A 392 -14.91 -4.36 -39.35
C ASP A 392 -14.50 -3.31 -38.29
N ALA A 393 -13.19 -3.07 -38.09
CA ALA A 393 -12.64 -2.15 -37.10
C ALA A 393 -13.31 -0.77 -37.12
N TRP A 394 -13.59 -0.27 -38.32
CA TRP A 394 -14.08 1.09 -38.56
C TRP A 394 -15.58 1.17 -38.80
N GLU A 395 -16.30 0.05 -38.67
CA GLU A 395 -17.75 0.05 -38.77
C GLU A 395 -18.36 0.60 -37.47
N PRO A 396 -19.46 1.38 -37.55
CA PRO A 396 -20.22 1.71 -36.37
C PRO A 396 -20.82 0.44 -35.76
N PRO A 397 -21.03 0.39 -34.43
CA PRO A 397 -21.66 -0.76 -33.79
C PRO A 397 -23.08 -0.93 -34.34
N LYS A 398 -23.51 -2.18 -34.55
CA LYS A 398 -24.80 -2.44 -35.21
C LYS A 398 -25.92 -1.99 -34.27
N ALA A 399 -27.03 -1.49 -34.82
CA ALA A 399 -28.19 -1.03 -34.03
C ALA A 399 -28.64 -2.05 -32.96
N GLN A 400 -28.52 -3.34 -33.28
CA GLN A 400 -28.88 -4.46 -32.41
C GLN A 400 -27.92 -4.66 -31.23
N ASP A 401 -26.66 -4.22 -31.36
CA ASP A 401 -25.65 -4.23 -30.28
C ASP A 401 -26.00 -3.20 -29.18
N TRP A 402 -26.99 -2.32 -29.38
CA TRP A 402 -27.39 -1.26 -28.44
C TRP A 402 -28.72 -1.52 -27.71
N GLU A 403 -29.52 -2.50 -28.16
CA GLU A 403 -30.88 -2.71 -27.65
C GLU A 403 -30.97 -3.75 -26.52
N GLU A 404 -29.92 -4.53 -26.26
CA GLU A 404 -29.97 -5.66 -25.31
C GLU A 404 -29.20 -5.45 -23.99
N ASP A 405 -28.24 -4.51 -23.90
CA ASP A 405 -27.49 -4.25 -22.66
C ASP A 405 -28.16 -3.20 -21.74
N GLU A 406 -29.23 -3.66 -21.11
CA GLU A 406 -29.86 -3.31 -19.83
C GLU A 406 -30.01 -1.85 -19.27
N PRO A 407 -31.16 -1.59 -18.59
CA PRO A 407 -31.47 -0.35 -17.87
C PRO A 407 -30.64 -0.09 -16.58
N GLU A 408 -29.73 -0.97 -16.16
CA GLU A 408 -28.89 -0.75 -14.96
C GLU A 408 -27.74 0.24 -15.19
N ALA A 409 -27.27 0.41 -16.42
CA ALA A 409 -26.23 1.41 -16.75
C ALA A 409 -26.71 2.86 -16.50
N ALA A 410 -28.02 3.11 -16.52
CA ALA A 410 -28.60 4.42 -16.18
C ALA A 410 -28.40 4.81 -14.70
N SER A 411 -28.07 3.86 -13.82
CA SER A 411 -27.90 4.11 -12.38
C SER A 411 -26.46 4.49 -11.98
N ARG A 412 -25.47 4.24 -12.84
CA ARG A 412 -24.07 4.66 -12.62
C ARG A 412 -23.80 6.00 -13.31
N GLY A 413 -24.36 7.07 -12.75
CA GLY A 413 -23.95 8.46 -12.95
C GLY A 413 -23.31 8.84 -14.30
N GLY A 414 -24.12 8.94 -15.35
CA GLY A 414 -23.97 9.99 -16.38
C GLY A 414 -22.71 10.01 -17.25
N THR A 415 -22.16 8.86 -17.68
CA THR A 415 -21.26 8.84 -18.84
C THR A 415 -22.08 9.18 -20.10
N ALA A 416 -21.56 10.02 -20.99
CA ALA A 416 -22.27 10.35 -22.24
C ALA A 416 -22.63 9.04 -22.96
N SER A 417 -23.93 8.81 -23.19
CA SER A 417 -24.40 7.55 -23.78
C SER A 417 -23.64 7.28 -25.09
N GLY A 418 -23.30 6.02 -25.38
CA GLY A 418 -22.53 5.66 -26.59
C GLY A 418 -23.14 6.20 -27.90
N HIS A 419 -24.42 6.56 -27.88
CA HIS A 419 -25.15 7.26 -28.93
C HIS A 419 -24.70 8.70 -29.21
N GLU A 420 -23.98 9.37 -28.33
CA GLU A 420 -23.47 10.72 -28.58
C GLU A 420 -22.14 10.72 -29.32
N LEU A 421 -21.32 9.68 -29.08
CA LEU A 421 -19.95 9.60 -29.56
C LEU A 421 -19.81 8.76 -30.84
N TRP A 422 -20.74 7.81 -31.07
CA TRP A 422 -20.71 6.88 -32.21
C TRP A 422 -19.32 6.25 -32.45
N PRO A 423 -18.69 5.65 -31.42
CA PRO A 423 -17.34 5.13 -31.56
C PRO A 423 -17.33 3.94 -32.53
N PRO A 424 -16.34 3.84 -33.43
CA PRO A 424 -16.16 2.62 -34.22
C PRO A 424 -15.78 1.43 -33.31
N ARG A 425 -16.02 0.20 -33.77
CA ARG A 425 -15.74 -1.04 -33.00
C ARG A 425 -14.32 -1.11 -32.45
N CYS A 426 -13.31 -0.73 -33.24
CA CYS A 426 -11.93 -0.74 -32.78
C CYS A 426 -11.69 0.24 -31.62
N ALA A 427 -12.41 1.37 -31.57
CA ALA A 427 -12.23 2.34 -30.49
C ALA A 427 -12.76 1.80 -29.16
N GLN A 428 -13.91 1.12 -29.18
CA GLN A 428 -14.46 0.44 -28.01
C GLN A 428 -13.52 -0.67 -27.53
N GLY A 429 -13.09 -1.55 -28.44
CA GLY A 429 -12.17 -2.64 -28.09
C GLY A 429 -10.86 -2.13 -27.49
N VAL A 430 -10.24 -1.11 -28.09
CA VAL A 430 -9.01 -0.52 -27.57
C VAL A 430 -9.24 0.14 -26.21
N TRP A 431 -10.38 0.81 -26.02
CA TRP A 431 -10.69 1.39 -24.71
C TRP A 431 -10.84 0.32 -23.63
N SER A 432 -11.52 -0.80 -23.92
CA SER A 432 -11.61 -1.94 -23.00
C SER A 432 -10.23 -2.48 -22.61
N LEU A 433 -9.26 -2.48 -23.54
CA LEU A 433 -7.87 -2.85 -23.21
C LEU A 433 -7.23 -1.84 -22.26
N VAL A 434 -7.40 -0.54 -22.51
CA VAL A 434 -6.87 0.53 -21.64
C VAL A 434 -7.51 0.47 -20.25
N GLU A 435 -8.82 0.26 -20.17
CA GLU A 435 -9.54 0.09 -18.90
C GLU A 435 -9.03 -1.12 -18.12
N SER A 436 -8.80 -2.26 -18.80
CA SER A 436 -8.19 -3.44 -18.19
C SER A 436 -6.79 -3.15 -17.62
N VAL A 437 -5.97 -2.37 -18.33
CA VAL A 437 -4.65 -1.92 -17.86
C VAL A 437 -4.77 -1.03 -16.62
N VAL A 438 -5.77 -0.14 -16.57
CA VAL A 438 -6.05 0.74 -15.42
C VAL A 438 -6.49 -0.08 -14.20
N GLN A 439 -7.43 -1.01 -14.38
CA GLN A 439 -7.94 -1.86 -13.32
C GLN A 439 -6.83 -2.74 -12.70
N ARG A 440 -5.86 -3.20 -13.51
CA ARG A 440 -4.72 -4.01 -13.00
C ARG A 440 -3.89 -3.28 -11.95
N VAL A 441 -3.85 -1.94 -11.96
CA VAL A 441 -2.97 -1.16 -11.08
C VAL A 441 -3.70 -0.42 -9.96
N GLU A 442 -4.96 -0.77 -9.71
CA GLU A 442 -5.76 -0.22 -8.60
C GLU A 442 -5.15 -0.52 -7.22
N GLY A 443 -4.42 -1.63 -7.08
CA GLY A 443 -3.70 -1.98 -5.83
C GLY A 443 -2.35 -1.29 -5.64
N LEU A 444 -1.86 -0.54 -6.64
CA LEU A 444 -0.55 0.13 -6.56
C LEU A 444 -0.65 1.51 -5.92
N GLY A 445 0.47 1.94 -5.33
CA GLY A 445 0.65 3.29 -4.84
C GLY A 445 0.60 4.30 -5.98
N ILE A 446 0.14 5.51 -5.66
CA ILE A 446 -0.09 6.64 -6.56
C ILE A 446 1.07 6.83 -7.56
N GLU A 447 2.31 6.92 -7.08
CA GLU A 447 3.49 7.15 -7.93
C GLU A 447 3.76 5.97 -8.88
N HIS A 448 3.70 4.74 -8.36
CA HIS A 448 3.89 3.53 -9.16
C HIS A 448 2.80 3.36 -10.22
N ARG A 449 1.55 3.66 -9.86
CA ARG A 449 0.40 3.63 -10.79
C ARG A 449 0.61 4.60 -11.95
N ALA A 450 0.95 5.86 -11.69
CA ALA A 450 1.19 6.82 -12.76
C ALA A 450 2.39 6.47 -13.62
N HIS A 451 3.47 5.98 -13.02
CA HIS A 451 4.62 5.49 -13.79
C HIS A 451 4.21 4.32 -14.70
N TYR A 452 3.48 3.33 -14.17
CA TYR A 452 2.99 2.20 -14.96
C TYR A 452 2.09 2.66 -16.12
N LEU A 453 1.06 3.45 -15.84
CA LEU A 453 0.11 3.92 -16.87
C LEU A 453 0.80 4.70 -17.98
N ARG A 454 1.78 5.55 -17.64
CA ARG A 454 2.57 6.29 -18.63
C ARG A 454 3.37 5.36 -19.54
N ASN A 455 3.96 4.30 -19.00
CA ASN A 455 4.82 3.40 -19.75
C ASN A 455 4.07 2.25 -20.44
N VAL A 456 2.86 1.92 -20.00
CA VAL A 456 2.05 0.84 -20.58
C VAL A 456 0.94 1.40 -21.47
N ALA A 457 -0.01 2.14 -20.90
CA ALA A 457 -1.15 2.68 -21.66
C ALA A 457 -0.71 3.80 -22.63
N GLY A 458 0.29 4.59 -22.27
CA GLY A 458 0.84 5.65 -23.12
C GLY A 458 1.25 5.16 -24.52
N PRO A 459 2.15 4.18 -24.65
CA PRO A 459 2.51 3.61 -25.95
C PRO A 459 1.33 3.04 -26.75
N GLY A 460 0.37 2.36 -26.11
CA GLY A 460 -0.84 1.88 -26.77
C GLY A 460 -1.67 3.02 -27.37
N LEU A 461 -1.91 4.09 -26.60
CA LEU A 461 -2.60 5.29 -27.08
C LEU A 461 -1.83 6.04 -28.16
N GLN A 462 -0.49 6.06 -28.09
CA GLN A 462 0.35 6.65 -29.14
C GLN A 462 0.26 5.86 -30.44
N GLU A 463 0.15 4.54 -30.37
CA GLU A 463 -0.05 3.69 -31.53
C GLU A 463 -1.42 3.96 -32.18
N VAL A 464 -2.48 4.09 -31.37
CA VAL A 464 -3.80 4.54 -31.85
C VAL A 464 -3.70 5.87 -32.59
N LEU A 465 -3.10 6.89 -31.96
CA LEU A 465 -2.92 8.21 -32.55
C LEU A 465 -2.15 8.16 -33.88
N ARG A 466 -1.11 7.33 -33.95
CA ARG A 466 -0.32 7.11 -35.16
C ARG A 466 -1.18 6.53 -36.28
N LYS A 467 -1.96 5.49 -36.01
CA LYS A 467 -2.86 4.85 -36.99
C LYS A 467 -3.97 5.80 -37.45
N LEU A 468 -4.63 6.51 -36.54
CA LEU A 468 -5.65 7.51 -36.86
C LEU A 468 -5.09 8.59 -37.80
N GLY A 469 -3.91 9.14 -37.47
CA GLY A 469 -3.23 10.11 -38.31
C GLY A 469 -2.83 9.56 -39.69
N ALA A 470 -2.39 8.30 -39.75
CA ALA A 470 -2.00 7.65 -41.00
C ALA A 470 -3.20 7.47 -41.96
N ILE A 471 -4.35 7.01 -41.44
CA ILE A 471 -5.58 6.82 -42.24
C ILE A 471 -6.02 8.14 -42.87
N VAL A 472 -6.01 9.23 -42.09
CA VAL A 472 -6.41 10.55 -42.60
C VAL A 472 -5.42 11.10 -43.61
N LYS A 473 -4.11 10.99 -43.35
CA LYS A 473 -3.08 11.39 -44.32
C LYS A 473 -3.19 10.62 -45.63
N GLN A 474 -3.54 9.34 -45.58
CA GLN A 474 -3.75 8.52 -46.75
C GLN A 474 -4.98 9.00 -47.56
N ALA A 475 -6.11 9.25 -46.89
CA ALA A 475 -7.31 9.80 -47.54
C ALA A 475 -7.04 11.16 -48.23
N GLU A 476 -6.26 12.03 -47.58
CA GLU A 476 -5.83 13.33 -48.10
C GLU A 476 -4.95 13.18 -49.34
N ALA A 477 -3.98 12.27 -49.32
CA ALA A 477 -3.07 12.02 -50.43
C ALA A 477 -3.83 11.58 -51.69
N TYR A 478 -4.91 10.79 -51.54
CA TYR A 478 -5.78 10.40 -52.64
C TYR A 478 -6.81 11.47 -53.04
N LYS A 479 -6.88 12.61 -52.33
CA LYS A 479 -7.92 13.64 -52.48
C LYS A 479 -9.34 13.06 -52.40
N GLN A 480 -9.53 12.04 -51.56
CA GLN A 480 -10.75 11.23 -51.50
C GLN A 480 -11.43 11.34 -50.13
N LEU A 481 -11.25 12.43 -49.39
CA LEU A 481 -11.85 12.63 -48.06
C LEU A 481 -13.38 12.40 -48.03
N THR A 482 -14.08 12.73 -49.12
CA THR A 482 -15.53 12.57 -49.27
C THR A 482 -15.93 11.31 -50.03
N ALA A 483 -14.97 10.52 -50.52
CA ALA A 483 -15.29 9.29 -51.25
C ALA A 483 -15.93 8.27 -50.28
N PRO A 484 -16.96 7.50 -50.69
CA PRO A 484 -17.72 6.64 -49.77
C PRO A 484 -16.86 5.66 -48.94
N ASN A 485 -15.80 5.12 -49.55
CA ASN A 485 -14.85 4.20 -48.92
C ASN A 485 -13.93 4.86 -47.88
N TRP A 486 -13.68 6.16 -48.00
CA TRP A 486 -12.80 6.92 -47.11
C TRP A 486 -13.58 7.75 -46.10
N ALA A 487 -14.71 8.33 -46.49
CA ALA A 487 -15.55 9.17 -45.65
C ALA A 487 -15.95 8.44 -44.36
N ALA A 488 -16.39 7.18 -44.47
CA ALA A 488 -16.73 6.37 -43.30
C ALA A 488 -15.53 6.20 -42.34
N LYS A 489 -14.34 5.90 -42.87
CA LYS A 489 -13.12 5.71 -42.06
C LYS A 489 -12.62 7.00 -41.43
N VAL A 490 -12.64 8.12 -42.17
CA VAL A 490 -12.18 9.42 -41.67
C VAL A 490 -13.16 9.97 -40.62
N CYS A 491 -14.47 9.81 -40.83
CA CYS A 491 -15.48 10.11 -39.80
C CYS A 491 -15.30 9.21 -38.57
N GLY A 492 -15.09 7.90 -38.78
CA GLY A 492 -14.79 6.95 -37.71
C GLY A 492 -13.54 7.33 -36.91
N CYS A 493 -12.50 7.87 -37.56
CA CYS A 493 -11.31 8.39 -36.88
C CYS A 493 -11.65 9.59 -35.97
N ALA A 494 -12.48 10.52 -36.43
CA ALA A 494 -12.88 11.67 -35.64
C ALA A 494 -13.76 11.27 -34.44
N CYS A 495 -14.69 10.33 -34.65
CA CYS A 495 -15.50 9.73 -33.59
C CYS A 495 -14.63 8.97 -32.57
N ALA A 496 -13.70 8.13 -33.03
CA ALA A 496 -12.74 7.44 -32.17
C ALA A 496 -11.90 8.43 -31.34
N ALA A 497 -11.38 9.49 -31.97
CA ALA A 497 -10.59 10.50 -31.26
C ALA A 497 -11.40 11.21 -30.16
N HIS A 498 -12.68 11.54 -30.45
CA HIS A 498 -13.59 12.11 -29.46
C HIS A 498 -13.88 11.11 -28.33
N TYR A 499 -14.12 9.85 -28.67
CA TYR A 499 -14.41 8.80 -27.72
C TYR A 499 -13.27 8.59 -26.71
N PHE A 500 -12.03 8.47 -27.21
CA PHE A 500 -10.85 8.38 -26.33
C PHE A 500 -10.63 9.64 -25.52
N GLU A 501 -10.82 10.83 -26.09
CA GLU A 501 -10.72 12.09 -25.36
C GLU A 501 -11.69 12.12 -24.17
N HIS A 502 -12.95 11.76 -24.41
CA HIS A 502 -13.99 11.74 -23.39
C HIS A 502 -13.65 10.79 -22.25
N HIS A 503 -13.32 9.54 -22.56
CA HIS A 503 -13.03 8.57 -21.52
C HIS A 503 -11.71 8.83 -20.79
N LEU A 504 -10.70 9.40 -21.46
CA LEU A 504 -9.49 9.88 -20.76
C LEU A 504 -9.84 11.04 -19.81
N GLN A 505 -10.76 11.94 -20.17
CA GLN A 505 -11.25 12.96 -19.24
C GLN A 505 -11.97 12.32 -18.04
N GLU A 506 -12.82 11.32 -18.26
CA GLU A 506 -13.49 10.60 -17.17
C GLU A 506 -12.49 9.91 -16.23
N LEU A 507 -11.45 9.24 -16.77
CA LEU A 507 -10.37 8.70 -15.95
C LEU A 507 -9.65 9.79 -15.14
N VAL A 508 -9.49 11.00 -15.68
CA VAL A 508 -8.94 12.14 -14.93
C VAL A 508 -9.85 12.55 -13.78
N TYR A 509 -11.17 12.47 -13.96
CA TYR A 509 -12.14 12.85 -12.94
C TYR A 509 -12.38 11.77 -11.87
N ASN A 510 -12.12 10.50 -12.18
CA ASN A 510 -12.24 9.42 -11.21
C ASN A 510 -11.18 9.56 -10.10
N SER A 511 -11.64 9.53 -8.84
CA SER A 511 -10.89 9.91 -7.62
C SER A 511 -9.55 9.19 -7.45
N SER A 512 -9.43 7.98 -7.98
CA SER A 512 -8.24 7.13 -7.85
C SER A 512 -7.02 7.64 -8.61
N LEU A 513 -7.16 8.56 -9.58
CA LEU A 513 -6.06 9.19 -10.32
C LEU A 513 -5.87 10.68 -10.00
N LEU A 514 -6.84 11.32 -9.35
CA LEU A 514 -6.76 12.73 -8.94
C LEU A 514 -5.62 12.97 -7.95
N GLU A 515 -5.34 12.01 -7.06
CA GLU A 515 -4.29 12.12 -6.04
C GLU A 515 -2.87 12.18 -6.64
N VAL A 516 -2.66 11.75 -7.89
CA VAL A 516 -1.33 11.67 -8.53
C VAL A 516 -0.88 12.99 -9.19
N GLY A 517 -1.47 14.13 -8.83
CA GLY A 517 -1.34 15.36 -9.63
C GLY A 517 -2.19 15.32 -10.91
N GLY A 518 -3.21 14.45 -10.92
CA GLY A 518 -4.19 14.25 -11.99
C GLY A 518 -3.68 13.39 -13.15
N ALA A 519 -4.57 12.61 -13.77
CA ALA A 519 -4.24 11.86 -14.98
C ALA A 519 -3.80 12.75 -16.16
N GLN A 520 -3.98 14.07 -16.06
CA GLN A 520 -3.39 15.04 -16.99
C GLN A 520 -1.85 15.02 -16.98
N ALA A 521 -1.21 14.67 -15.85
CA ALA A 521 0.24 14.43 -15.79
C ALA A 521 0.66 13.13 -16.49
N VAL A 522 -0.27 12.18 -16.67
CA VAL A 522 -0.02 10.87 -17.29
C VAL A 522 -0.32 10.90 -18.78
N PHE A 523 -1.51 11.39 -19.17
CA PHE A 523 -2.04 11.34 -20.54
C PHE A 523 -2.25 12.72 -21.19
N GLY A 524 -1.78 13.81 -20.57
CA GLY A 524 -2.07 15.18 -21.06
C GLY A 524 -1.59 15.43 -22.49
N LYS A 525 -0.47 14.81 -22.89
CA LYS A 525 0.05 14.90 -24.27
C LYS A 525 -0.89 14.19 -25.25
N GLU A 526 -1.28 12.96 -24.94
CA GLU A 526 -2.18 12.13 -25.75
C GLU A 526 -3.55 12.81 -25.89
N MET A 527 -4.13 13.31 -24.79
CA MET A 527 -5.38 14.06 -24.79
C MET A 527 -5.30 15.31 -25.68
N SER A 528 -4.24 16.11 -25.55
CA SER A 528 -4.06 17.30 -26.38
C SER A 528 -3.93 16.97 -27.87
N THR A 529 -3.31 15.81 -28.18
CA THR A 529 -3.16 15.32 -29.54
C THR A 529 -4.49 14.83 -30.12
N LEU A 530 -5.30 14.11 -29.34
CA LEU A 530 -6.66 13.69 -29.72
C LEU A 530 -7.55 14.89 -30.03
N VAL A 531 -7.54 15.92 -29.16
CA VAL A 531 -8.28 17.18 -29.36
C VAL A 531 -7.85 17.86 -30.66
N GLY A 532 -6.54 17.99 -30.88
CA GLY A 532 -5.97 18.60 -32.08
C GLY A 532 -6.38 17.85 -33.35
N LEU A 533 -6.21 16.51 -33.34
CA LEU A 533 -6.55 15.63 -34.44
C LEU A 533 -8.05 15.72 -34.79
N ARG A 534 -8.94 15.63 -33.78
CA ARG A 534 -10.39 15.75 -33.96
C ARG A 534 -10.77 17.09 -34.59
N ARG A 535 -10.27 18.21 -34.04
CA ARG A 535 -10.57 19.56 -34.56
C ARG A 535 -10.10 19.73 -36.01
N GLU A 536 -8.88 19.29 -36.30
CA GLU A 536 -8.32 19.36 -37.65
C GLU A 536 -9.13 18.53 -38.64
N GLN A 537 -9.45 17.29 -38.29
CA GLN A 537 -10.22 16.36 -39.12
C GLN A 537 -11.63 16.87 -39.40
N CYS A 538 -12.37 17.32 -38.37
CA CYS A 538 -13.71 17.86 -38.53
C CYS A 538 -13.73 19.07 -39.46
N MET A 539 -12.76 19.99 -39.33
CA MET A 539 -12.65 21.15 -40.20
C MET A 539 -12.35 20.78 -41.65
N LYS A 540 -11.44 19.83 -41.87
CA LYS A 540 -11.09 19.34 -43.22
C LYS A 540 -12.26 18.63 -43.89
N LEU A 541 -12.96 17.75 -43.16
CA LEU A 541 -14.16 17.06 -43.63
C LEU A 541 -15.26 18.06 -43.97
N ALA A 542 -15.58 19.01 -43.07
CA ALA A 542 -16.61 20.02 -43.30
C ALA A 542 -16.31 20.84 -44.56
N LYS A 543 -15.06 21.25 -44.75
CA LYS A 543 -14.62 21.96 -45.96
C LYS A 543 -14.77 21.10 -47.21
N ALA A 544 -14.35 19.83 -47.17
CA ALA A 544 -14.45 18.92 -48.30
C ALA A 544 -15.91 18.66 -48.69
N VAL A 545 -16.78 18.41 -47.72
CA VAL A 545 -18.23 18.24 -47.92
C VAL A 545 -18.86 19.51 -48.47
N ALA A 546 -18.51 20.69 -47.95
CA ALA A 546 -19.03 21.96 -48.46
C ALA A 546 -18.60 22.24 -49.91
N MET A 547 -17.36 21.90 -50.27
CA MET A 547 -16.88 22.00 -51.66
C MET A 547 -17.62 21.03 -52.58
N GLU A 548 -17.76 19.76 -52.18
CA GLU A 548 -18.48 18.74 -52.95
C GLU A 548 -19.96 19.10 -53.14
N PHE A 549 -20.62 19.54 -52.07
CA PHE A 549 -21.99 20.05 -52.12
C PHE A 549 -22.11 21.28 -53.02
N GLY A 550 -21.13 22.19 -52.99
CA GLY A 550 -21.06 23.32 -53.91
C GLY A 550 -20.98 22.87 -55.38
N HIS A 551 -20.17 21.86 -55.67
CA HIS A 551 -20.04 21.29 -57.02
C HIS A 551 -21.33 20.61 -57.48
N THR A 552 -21.92 19.73 -56.66
CA THR A 552 -23.16 19.01 -57.02
C THR A 552 -24.38 19.94 -57.10
N SER A 553 -24.48 20.92 -56.20
CA SER A 553 -25.57 21.93 -56.20
C SER A 553 -25.44 22.97 -57.30
N SER A 554 -24.25 23.15 -57.91
CA SER A 554 -24.07 24.10 -59.02
C SER A 554 -25.00 23.79 -60.20
N SER A 555 -25.25 22.51 -60.48
CA SER A 555 -26.21 22.06 -61.49
C SER A 555 -27.63 22.50 -61.15
N TYR A 556 -28.04 22.42 -59.88
CA TYR A 556 -29.34 22.93 -59.41
C TYR A 556 -29.44 24.46 -59.50
N ARG A 557 -28.33 25.19 -59.29
CA ARG A 557 -28.28 26.65 -59.50
C ARG A 557 -28.35 27.02 -60.99
N CYS A 558 -27.88 26.14 -61.86
CA CYS A 558 -27.94 26.26 -63.31
C CYS A 558 -29.26 25.77 -63.93
N TRP A 559 -30.24 25.30 -63.14
CA TRP A 559 -31.63 25.27 -63.59
C TRP A 559 -32.02 26.71 -63.88
N SER A 560 -31.87 27.06 -65.16
CA SER A 560 -32.01 28.42 -65.63
C SER A 560 -33.44 28.88 -65.40
N LEU A 561 -33.63 30.18 -65.31
CA LEU A 561 -34.96 30.80 -65.41
C LEU A 561 -35.77 30.28 -66.62
N ALA A 562 -35.13 29.67 -67.64
CA ALA A 562 -35.79 29.04 -68.79
C ALA A 562 -36.50 27.72 -68.46
N ASP A 563 -36.01 26.90 -67.52
CA ASP A 563 -36.68 25.66 -67.10
C ASP A 563 -37.84 25.94 -66.15
N LEU A 564 -37.74 27.00 -65.34
CA LEU A 564 -38.85 27.51 -64.53
C LEU A 564 -39.98 28.12 -65.38
N SER A 565 -39.71 28.59 -66.60
CA SER A 565 -40.74 28.98 -67.57
C SER A 565 -41.43 27.79 -68.24
N LEU A 566 -40.75 26.65 -68.42
CA LEU A 566 -41.36 25.42 -68.96
C LEU A 566 -42.28 24.71 -67.96
N LEU A 567 -42.04 24.87 -66.65
CA LEU A 567 -42.89 24.31 -65.58
C LEU A 567 -44.17 25.14 -65.30
N GLY A 568 -44.48 26.17 -66.09
CA GLY A 568 -45.70 26.99 -65.91
C GLY A 568 -45.76 27.82 -64.63
N LEU A 569 -44.68 27.85 -63.84
CA LEU A 569 -44.59 28.57 -62.56
C LEU A 569 -44.25 30.06 -62.74
N ALA A 570 -43.92 30.51 -63.95
CA ALA A 570 -43.66 31.91 -64.26
C ALA A 570 -44.87 32.83 -63.99
N SER A 571 -46.11 32.32 -63.99
CA SER A 571 -47.31 33.14 -63.78
C SER A 571 -47.64 33.48 -62.32
N ARG A 572 -46.94 32.92 -61.32
CA ARG A 572 -47.23 33.21 -59.89
C ARG A 572 -46.24 34.16 -59.21
N ARG A 573 -45.20 34.61 -59.91
CA ARG A 573 -44.20 35.52 -59.33
C ARG A 573 -44.63 36.99 -59.31
N SER A 574 -45.68 37.38 -60.04
CA SER A 574 -46.21 38.77 -59.95
C SER A 574 -46.99 39.04 -58.67
N VAL A 575 -47.46 38.01 -57.96
CA VAL A 575 -48.23 38.19 -56.71
C VAL A 575 -47.31 38.33 -55.49
N PHE A 576 -46.12 37.72 -55.51
CA PHE A 576 -45.23 37.71 -54.34
C PHE A 576 -44.28 38.93 -54.25
N LEU A 577 -44.05 39.65 -55.35
CA LEU A 577 -43.23 40.88 -55.36
C LEU A 577 -44.06 42.17 -55.20
N GLN A 578 -45.39 42.07 -55.00
CA GLN A 578 -46.25 43.21 -54.68
C GLN A 578 -46.57 43.33 -53.18
N GLN A 579 -46.01 42.46 -52.34
CA GLN A 579 -46.14 42.48 -50.87
C GLN A 579 -44.80 42.63 -50.14
N ARG A 580 -43.84 43.35 -50.75
CA ARG A 580 -42.65 43.81 -50.03
C ARG A 580 -42.36 45.27 -50.31
#